data_AF-A0A9D4FXZ2-F1
#
_entry.id   AF-A0A9D4FXZ2-F1
#
_cell.length_a   1.000
_cell.length_b   1.000
_cell.length_c   1.000
_cell.angle_alpha   90.00
_cell.angle_beta   90.00
_cell.angle_gamma   90.00
#
_symmetry.space_group_name_H-M   'P 1'
#
loop_
_entity.id
_entity.type
_entity.pdbx_description
1 polymer ?
#
loop_
_entity_poly.entity_id
_entity_poly.type
_entity_poly.pdbx_seq_one_letter_code
_entity_poly.pdbx_strand_id
1 'polypeptide(L)'
;MINHMSVQRAATTYGVPVTTLKDMVHGNIPLDNVQSGRTQLFSKDQETMLARHINSMAEVGYGYSQTEAINLASDYAVHLGLRDKDHPLTLRWLYKFLSRFPELSVKKPRILESARARCATRGAISNYE
;
A
#
# COMPACT_ATOMS: atom_id res chain seq x y z
N MET A 1 31.67 18.87 2.71
CA MET A 1 31.60 20.34 2.88
C MET A 1 30.14 20.75 2.95
N ILE A 2 29.65 21.17 4.12
CA ILE A 2 28.36 21.88 4.23
C ILE A 2 28.71 23.36 4.41
N ASN A 3 28.27 24.16 3.45
CA ASN A 3 28.57 25.57 3.24
C ASN A 3 28.31 26.44 4.50
N HIS A 4 29.36 27.18 4.93
CA HIS A 4 29.39 28.51 5.57
C HIS A 4 28.33 28.97 6.62
N MET A 5 27.52 28.07 7.19
CA MET A 5 26.50 28.38 8.20
C MET A 5 26.67 27.51 9.44
N SER A 6 26.74 28.13 10.62
CA SER A 6 26.76 27.41 11.89
C SER A 6 25.41 26.74 12.18
N VAL A 7 25.42 25.57 12.82
CA VAL A 7 24.23 24.75 13.15
C VAL A 7 23.16 25.57 13.88
N GLN A 8 23.57 26.48 14.77
CA GLN A 8 22.66 27.41 15.45
C GLN A 8 22.00 28.40 14.49
N ARG A 9 22.77 28.95 13.54
CA ARG A 9 22.26 29.92 12.57
C ARG A 9 21.29 29.24 11.61
N ALA A 10 21.56 27.99 11.21
CA ALA A 10 20.61 27.16 10.48
C ALA A 10 19.33 26.90 11.29
N ALA A 11 19.45 26.51 12.57
CA ALA A 11 18.31 26.27 13.45
C ALA A 11 17.39 27.48 13.57
N THR A 12 17.95 28.69 13.74
CA THR A 12 17.18 29.94 13.78
C THR A 12 16.55 30.29 12.44
N THR A 13 17.28 30.12 11.32
CA THR A 13 16.76 30.42 9.97
C THR A 13 15.62 29.48 9.56
N TYR A 14 15.69 28.20 9.92
CA TYR A 14 14.71 27.19 9.53
C TYR A 14 13.66 26.89 10.62
N GLY A 15 13.73 27.54 11.78
CA GLY A 15 12.76 27.36 12.87
C GLY A 15 12.77 25.95 13.49
N VAL A 16 13.91 25.26 13.42
CA VAL A 16 14.09 23.89 13.94
C VAL A 16 14.94 23.94 15.20
N PRO A 17 14.65 23.16 16.25
CA PRO A 17 15.49 23.10 17.44
C PRO A 17 16.95 22.74 17.12
N VAL A 18 17.89 23.44 17.76
CA VAL A 18 19.34 23.24 17.57
C VAL A 18 19.75 21.81 17.89
N THR A 19 19.10 21.18 18.87
CA THR A 19 19.33 19.78 19.28
C THR A 19 18.98 18.82 18.16
N THR A 20 17.81 18.95 17.54
CA THR A 20 17.39 18.14 16.39
C THR A 20 18.37 18.32 15.22
N LEU A 21 18.80 19.56 14.96
CA LEU A 21 19.75 19.86 13.88
C LEU A 21 21.15 19.28 14.16
N LYS A 22 21.58 19.27 15.43
CA LYS A 22 22.79 18.55 15.85
C LYS A 22 22.64 17.04 15.65
N ASP A 23 21.54 16.43 16.09
CA ASP A 23 21.30 14.99 15.91
C ASP A 23 21.29 14.57 14.44
N MET A 24 20.76 15.43 13.55
CA MET A 24 20.82 15.23 12.10
C MET A 24 22.25 15.32 11.54
N VAL A 25 23.05 16.29 12.00
CA VAL A 25 24.44 16.47 11.56
C VAL A 25 25.36 15.37 12.11
N HIS A 26 25.11 14.89 13.33
CA HIS A 26 25.83 13.80 13.95
C HIS A 26 25.42 12.41 13.42
N GLY A 27 24.36 12.33 12.60
CA GLY A 27 23.88 11.08 12.00
C GLY A 27 23.10 10.17 12.95
N ASN A 28 22.70 10.67 14.13
CA ASN A 28 21.87 9.93 15.08
C ASN A 28 20.44 9.75 14.56
N ILE A 29 19.99 10.66 13.68
CA ILE A 29 18.74 10.54 12.96
C ILE A 29 19.05 10.15 11.52
N PRO A 30 18.63 8.98 11.04
CA PRO A 30 18.75 8.64 9.63
C PRO A 30 17.91 9.63 8.82
N LEU A 31 18.58 10.51 8.07
CA LEU A 31 17.96 11.53 7.20
C LEU A 31 16.99 10.92 6.18
N ASP A 32 17.21 9.66 5.81
CA ASP A 32 16.41 8.90 4.84
C ASP A 32 15.06 8.42 5.41
N ASN A 33 14.89 8.41 6.74
CA ASN A 33 13.73 7.80 7.41
C ASN A 33 12.96 8.76 8.33
N VAL A 34 13.00 10.06 8.03
CA VAL A 34 12.17 11.07 8.71
C VAL A 34 10.85 11.23 7.95
N GLN A 35 10.06 10.16 7.84
CA GLN A 35 8.67 10.28 7.46
C GLN A 35 7.86 10.68 8.69
N SER A 36 7.37 11.93 8.72
CA SER A 36 6.38 12.38 9.70
C SER A 36 5.06 11.63 9.46
N GLY A 37 4.88 10.49 10.13
CA GLY A 37 3.65 9.69 10.06
C GLY A 37 3.75 8.34 10.78
N ARG A 38 2.61 7.67 10.98
CA ARG A 38 2.57 6.30 11.52
C ARG A 38 3.41 5.36 10.64
N THR A 39 4.30 4.62 11.28
CA THR A 39 5.11 3.54 10.69
C THR A 39 4.25 2.68 9.76
N GLN A 40 4.73 2.46 8.54
CA GLN A 40 4.07 1.56 7.59
C GLN A 40 3.94 0.17 8.21
N LEU A 41 2.74 -0.41 8.15
CA LEU A 41 2.51 -1.77 8.66
C LEU A 41 3.38 -2.80 7.91
N PHE A 42 3.58 -2.58 6.61
CA PHE A 42 4.40 -3.40 5.74
C PHE A 42 5.65 -2.65 5.30
N SER A 43 6.77 -3.36 5.17
CA SER A 43 7.95 -2.83 4.49
C SER A 43 7.65 -2.61 3.00
N LYS A 44 8.41 -1.72 2.35
CA LYS A 44 8.25 -1.41 0.92
C LYS A 44 8.38 -2.67 0.04
N ASP A 45 9.25 -3.59 0.43
CA ASP A 45 9.43 -4.89 -0.24
C ASP A 45 8.16 -5.77 -0.14
N GLN A 46 7.60 -5.84 1.07
CA GLN A 46 6.37 -6.58 1.38
C GLN A 46 5.16 -6.02 0.60
N GLU A 47 5.02 -4.69 0.54
CA GLU A 47 3.98 -4.05 -0.26
C GLU A 47 4.16 -4.33 -1.77
N THR A 48 5.40 -4.37 -2.25
CA THR A 48 5.71 -4.66 -3.66
C THR A 48 5.37 -6.10 -4.03
N MET A 49 5.66 -7.06 -3.15
CA MET A 49 5.31 -8.47 -3.34
C MET A 49 3.79 -8.65 -3.40
N LEU A 50 3.05 -8.02 -2.48
CA LEU A 50 1.58 -8.04 -2.48
C LEU A 50 1.01 -7.38 -3.75
N ALA A 51 1.59 -6.25 -4.18
CA ALA A 51 1.18 -5.57 -5.41
C ALA A 51 1.39 -6.44 -6.65
N ARG A 52 2.53 -7.13 -6.73
CA ARG A 52 2.82 -8.07 -7.83
C ARG A 52 1.82 -9.21 -7.86
N HIS A 53 1.51 -9.79 -6.71
CA HIS A 53 0.52 -10.87 -6.62
C HIS A 53 -0.87 -10.42 -7.12
N ILE A 54 -1.33 -9.25 -6.68
CA ILE A 54 -2.62 -8.68 -7.12
C ILE A 54 -2.61 -8.42 -8.63
N ASN A 55 -1.51 -7.89 -9.18
CA ASN A 55 -1.39 -7.65 -10.62
C ASN A 55 -1.39 -8.96 -11.42
N SER A 56 -0.65 -9.98 -10.99
CA SER A 56 -0.64 -11.30 -11.65
C SER A 56 -2.02 -11.94 -11.65
N MET A 57 -2.77 -11.86 -10.54
CA MET A 57 -4.14 -12.38 -10.48
C MET A 57 -5.10 -11.62 -11.39
N ALA A 58 -4.91 -10.29 -11.51
CA ALA A 58 -5.66 -9.48 -12.47
C ALA A 58 -5.35 -9.85 -13.93
N GLU A 59 -4.12 -10.25 -14.26
CA GLU A 59 -3.72 -10.73 -15.58
C GLU A 59 -4.37 -12.09 -15.92
N VAL A 60 -4.53 -12.96 -14.92
CA VAL A 60 -5.27 -14.25 -15.06
C VAL A 60 -6.79 -14.03 -15.16
N GLY A 61 -7.26 -12.79 -14.99
CA GLY A 61 -8.67 -12.42 -15.10
C GLY A 61 -9.46 -12.62 -13.82
N TYR A 62 -8.79 -12.87 -12.69
CA TYR A 62 -9.39 -12.88 -11.36
C TYR A 62 -9.28 -11.47 -10.76
N GLY A 63 -10.40 -10.75 -10.72
CA GLY A 63 -10.48 -9.43 -10.12
C GLY A 63 -10.72 -9.54 -8.63
N TYR A 64 -9.79 -9.07 -7.79
CA TYR A 64 -10.05 -8.97 -6.36
C TYR A 64 -11.04 -7.86 -6.05
N SER A 65 -12.11 -8.21 -5.32
CA SER A 65 -12.93 -7.22 -4.64
C SER A 65 -12.15 -6.53 -3.53
N GLN A 66 -12.58 -5.33 -3.13
CA GLN A 66 -11.93 -4.57 -2.04
C GLN A 66 -11.81 -5.40 -0.75
N THR A 67 -12.85 -6.19 -0.44
CA THR A 67 -12.87 -7.06 0.73
C THR A 67 -11.89 -8.22 0.62
N GLU A 68 -11.76 -8.82 -0.56
CA GLU A 68 -10.80 -9.92 -0.79
C GLU A 68 -9.36 -9.43 -0.71
N ALA A 69 -9.07 -8.25 -1.27
CA ALA A 69 -7.75 -7.64 -1.17
C ALA A 69 -7.37 -7.34 0.30
N ILE A 70 -8.34 -6.94 1.12
CA ILE A 70 -8.15 -6.72 2.57
C ILE A 70 -7.92 -8.04 3.30
N ASN A 71 -8.68 -9.08 2.98
CA ASN A 71 -8.53 -10.40 3.59
C ASN A 71 -7.17 -11.00 3.25
N LEU A 72 -6.77 -10.95 1.98
CA LEU A 72 -5.46 -11.39 1.51
C LEU A 72 -4.34 -10.64 2.24
N ALA A 73 -4.43 -9.32 2.31
CA ALA A 73 -3.43 -8.52 3.02
C ALA A 73 -3.42 -8.81 4.54
N SER A 74 -4.58 -9.13 5.13
CA SER A 74 -4.68 -9.45 6.56
C SER A 74 -4.06 -10.80 6.86
N ASP A 75 -4.31 -11.81 6.03
CA ASP A 75 -3.66 -13.11 6.12
C ASP A 75 -2.15 -12.99 5.94
N TYR A 76 -1.72 -12.17 4.98
CA TYR A 76 -0.30 -11.86 4.77
C TYR A 76 0.33 -11.17 6.00
N ALA A 77 -0.37 -10.22 6.63
CA ALA A 77 0.10 -9.58 7.86
C ALA A 77 0.24 -10.56 9.04
N VAL A 78 -0.71 -11.49 9.16
CA VAL A 78 -0.69 -12.54 10.18
C VAL A 78 0.47 -13.51 9.93
N HIS A 79 0.70 -13.90 8.66
CA HIS A 79 1.81 -14.77 8.28
C HIS A 79 3.17 -14.16 8.65
N LEU A 80 3.31 -12.85 8.46
CA LEU A 80 4.54 -12.12 8.82
C LEU A 80 4.68 -11.84 10.33
N GLY A 81 3.69 -12.21 11.15
CA GLY A 81 3.67 -11.90 12.58
C GLY A 81 3.53 -10.41 12.89
N LEU A 82 3.12 -9.59 11.92
CA LEU A 82 2.99 -8.14 12.07
C LEU A 82 1.67 -7.74 12.74
N ARG A 83 0.67 -8.63 12.71
CA ARG A 83 -0.65 -8.38 13.28
C ARG A 83 -1.33 -9.67 13.73
N ASP A 84 -2.19 -9.54 14.73
CA ASP A 84 -3.02 -10.63 15.22
C ASP A 84 -4.25 -10.87 14.33
N LYS A 85 -4.74 -12.12 14.26
CA LYS A 85 -5.93 -12.50 13.47
C LYS A 85 -7.18 -11.74 13.89
N ASP A 86 -7.23 -11.30 15.14
CA ASP A 86 -8.38 -10.59 15.71
C ASP A 86 -8.53 -9.16 15.13
N HIS A 87 -7.47 -8.62 14.53
CA HIS A 87 -7.43 -7.24 14.03
C HIS A 87 -7.16 -7.18 12.52
N PRO A 88 -8.17 -7.42 11.66
CA PRO A 88 -8.00 -7.33 10.21
C PRO A 88 -7.66 -5.92 9.74
N LEU A 89 -7.10 -5.83 8.55
CA LEU A 89 -6.86 -4.56 7.86
C LEU A 89 -8.20 -3.88 7.53
N THR A 90 -8.18 -2.55 7.51
CA THR A 90 -9.37 -1.75 7.23
C THR A 90 -9.35 -1.24 5.80
N LEU A 91 -10.53 -0.87 5.27
CA LEU A 91 -10.66 -0.19 3.98
C LEU A 91 -9.75 1.05 3.87
N ARG A 92 -9.55 1.77 4.98
CA ARG A 92 -8.63 2.91 5.03
C ARG A 92 -7.19 2.52 4.72
N TRP A 93 -6.74 1.34 5.12
CA TRP A 93 -5.42 0.83 4.73
C TRP A 93 -5.37 0.55 3.23
N LEU A 94 -6.40 -0.10 2.68
CA LEU A 94 -6.47 -0.40 1.24
C LEU A 94 -6.40 0.88 0.39
N TYR A 95 -7.12 1.94 0.77
CA TYR A 95 -7.04 3.23 0.06
C TYR A 95 -5.64 3.84 0.11
N LYS A 96 -4.94 3.75 1.24
CA LYS A 96 -3.55 4.21 1.36
C LYS A 96 -2.60 3.35 0.53
N PHE A 97 -2.81 2.05 0.49
CA PHE A 97 -2.04 1.11 -0.33
C PHE A 97 -2.21 1.43 -1.83
N LEU A 98 -3.45 1.58 -2.30
CA LEU A 98 -3.73 1.96 -3.69
C LEU A 98 -3.19 3.34 -4.05
N SER A 99 -3.18 4.29 -3.10
CA SER A 99 -2.55 5.60 -3.30
C SER A 99 -1.03 5.53 -3.47
N ARG A 100 -0.37 4.51 -2.90
CA ARG A 100 1.08 4.27 -3.04
C ARG A 100 1.42 3.55 -4.36
N PHE A 101 0.49 2.74 -4.86
CA PHE A 101 0.64 2.00 -6.10
C PHE A 101 -0.44 2.44 -7.12
N PRO A 102 -0.30 3.63 -7.73
CA PRO A 102 -1.25 4.11 -8.72
C PRO A 102 -1.37 3.18 -9.93
N GLU A 103 -0.31 2.43 -10.26
CA GLU A 103 -0.28 1.46 -11.36
C GLU A 103 -1.29 0.31 -11.19
N LEU A 104 -1.60 -0.07 -9.95
CA LEU A 104 -2.63 -1.08 -9.63
C LEU A 104 -4.05 -0.53 -9.81
N SER A 105 -4.26 0.75 -9.49
CA SER A 105 -5.57 1.42 -9.53
C SER A 105 -6.11 1.58 -10.97
N VAL A 106 -5.22 1.62 -11.96
CA VAL A 106 -5.58 1.77 -13.38
C VAL A 106 -6.32 0.53 -13.91
N LYS A 107 -6.12 -0.65 -13.30
CA LYS A 107 -6.75 -1.89 -13.73
C LYS A 107 -7.96 -2.24 -12.87
N LYS A 108 -9.06 -1.49 -13.03
CA LYS A 108 -10.38 -2.01 -12.64
C LYS A 108 -10.55 -3.37 -13.31
N PRO A 109 -10.92 -4.45 -12.58
CA PRO A 109 -11.12 -5.74 -13.20
C PRO A 109 -12.19 -5.60 -14.29
N ARG A 110 -11.77 -5.83 -15.53
CA ARG A 110 -12.60 -5.61 -16.71
C ARG A 110 -13.61 -6.74 -16.81
N ILE A 111 -14.77 -6.59 -16.16
CA ILE A 111 -16.12 -6.96 -16.65
C ILE A 111 -16.23 -8.35 -17.33
N LEU A 112 -15.40 -9.32 -16.96
CA LEU A 112 -15.39 -10.66 -17.57
C LEU A 112 -16.38 -11.57 -16.85
N GLU A 113 -16.53 -11.41 -15.53
CA GLU A 113 -17.60 -12.04 -14.76
C GLU A 113 -18.99 -11.56 -15.19
N SER A 114 -19.18 -10.26 -15.37
CA SER A 114 -20.47 -9.73 -15.85
C SER A 114 -20.72 -10.06 -17.33
N ALA A 115 -19.68 -10.30 -18.15
CA ALA A 115 -19.86 -10.89 -19.47
C ALA A 115 -20.24 -12.38 -19.41
N ARG A 116 -19.61 -13.18 -18.53
CA ARG A 116 -19.95 -14.60 -18.31
C ARG A 116 -21.35 -14.78 -17.74
N ALA A 117 -21.74 -14.00 -16.72
CA ALA A 117 -23.09 -14.02 -16.14
C ALA A 117 -24.17 -13.60 -17.15
N ARG A 118 -23.88 -12.62 -18.02
CA ARG A 118 -24.77 -12.22 -19.12
C ARG A 118 -24.85 -13.29 -20.23
N CYS A 119 -23.78 -14.01 -20.51
CA CYS A 119 -23.77 -15.08 -21.51
C CYS A 119 -24.49 -16.35 -21.00
N ALA A 120 -24.41 -16.63 -19.70
CA ALA A 120 -25.13 -17.74 -19.06
C ALA A 120 -26.65 -17.52 -18.97
N THR A 121 -27.14 -16.28 -19.04
CA THR A 121 -28.54 -15.94 -18.73
C THR A 121 -29.26 -15.37 -19.96
N ARG A 122 -29.51 -16.21 -20.98
CA ARG A 122 -30.69 -16.12 -21.88
C ARG A 122 -30.81 -17.30 -22.85
N GLY A 123 -29.69 -17.92 -23.25
CA GLY A 123 -29.69 -18.96 -24.29
C GLY A 123 -29.86 -20.40 -23.79
N ALA A 124 -29.59 -20.68 -22.52
CA ALA A 124 -29.55 -22.07 -22.01
C ALA A 124 -30.92 -22.65 -21.59
N ILE A 125 -31.97 -21.82 -21.46
CA ILE A 125 -33.29 -22.26 -20.98
C ILE A 125 -34.25 -22.56 -22.15
N SER A 126 -34.01 -22.02 -23.36
CA SER A 126 -34.92 -22.19 -24.50
C SER A 126 -34.76 -23.51 -25.27
N ASN A 127 -33.83 -24.38 -24.87
CA ASN A 127 -33.54 -25.65 -25.55
C ASN A 127 -34.02 -26.89 -24.76
N TYR A 128 -34.86 -26.70 -23.75
CA TYR A 128 -35.45 -27.76 -22.92
C TYR A 128 -36.99 -27.76 -22.93
N GLU A 129 -37.63 -27.05 -23.87
CA GLU A 129 -39.06 -27.17 -24.17
C GLU A 129 -39.29 -27.80 -25.55
#